data_AF-A0A3L6SRL4-F1
#
_entry.id   AF-A0A3L6SRL4-F1
#
_cell.length_a   1.000
_cell.length_b   1.000
_cell.length_c   1.000
_cell.angle_alpha   90.00
_cell.angle_beta   90.00
_cell.angle_gamma   90.00
#
_symmetry.space_group_name_H-M   'P 1'
#
loop_
_entity.id
_entity.type
_entity.pdbx_description
1 polymer ?
#
loop_
_entity_poly.entity_id
_entity_poly.type
_entity_poly.pdbx_seq_one_letter_code
_entity_poly.pdbx_strand_id
1 'polypeptide(L)'
;MLSSSTLPPASPLPGPASANPNPRSRLLRLPAASSAPSAVVRARGRPPMASFRALAAAGAGGPGAAAVKEVATERLVEVAQRAADAAGEVLRKYFRQRVEIIDKEDNSPVTIADREAEEAMVSVILKSFPTHAIFGEENGWRCAKDSADYVWVLDPIDGTKSFITGKPLFGTLIALLHHGKPVIGVIDQPIMRERWIGADGKQTTLNGQEISVRSCNLLAQAYLYTTSPHLFEGDAEDAFIRVRNKVKVPLYGCDCYAYALLASGFVDLVVESGLKPYDFLSLVPVIEGAGGSITDWSGDKLHWPVTAESRPTSFNVVAAGDARVHKQALDALQWR
;
A
#
# COMPACT_ATOMS: atom_id res chain seq x y z
N MET A 1 -65.77 3.12 7.96
CA MET A 1 -65.58 4.26 8.87
C MET A 1 -64.33 3.98 9.70
N LEU A 2 -63.20 4.55 9.31
CA LEU A 2 -61.90 4.37 9.99
C LEU A 2 -61.63 5.64 10.81
N SER A 3 -61.46 5.47 12.12
CA SER A 3 -61.27 6.53 13.09
C SER A 3 -59.83 7.02 13.09
N SER A 4 -59.65 8.32 12.86
CA SER A 4 -58.40 9.07 12.89
C SER A 4 -58.04 9.45 14.33
N SER A 5 -56.83 9.08 14.78
CA SER A 5 -56.23 9.60 16.03
C SER A 5 -54.98 10.40 15.69
N THR A 6 -55.08 11.71 15.81
CA THR A 6 -54.06 12.74 15.57
C THR A 6 -53.04 12.82 16.73
N LEU A 7 -51.75 12.84 16.40
CA LEU A 7 -50.65 13.19 17.31
C LEU A 7 -50.53 14.72 17.50
N PRO A 8 -50.12 15.22 18.69
CA PRO A 8 -49.97 16.66 18.95
C PRO A 8 -48.62 17.21 18.41
N PRO A 9 -48.52 18.54 18.19
CA PRO A 9 -47.35 19.15 17.54
C PRO A 9 -46.13 19.28 18.46
N ALA A 10 -44.94 19.18 17.86
CA ALA A 10 -43.64 19.35 18.51
C ALA A 10 -43.34 20.82 18.88
N SER A 11 -42.66 21.01 20.00
CA SER A 11 -42.19 22.34 20.48
C SER A 11 -40.97 22.83 19.71
N PRO A 12 -40.79 24.15 19.51
CA PRO A 12 -39.68 24.69 18.73
C PRO A 12 -38.37 24.78 19.54
N LEU A 13 -37.24 24.53 18.85
CA LEU A 13 -35.87 24.66 19.38
C LEU A 13 -35.46 26.13 19.53
N PRO A 14 -34.61 26.48 20.53
CA PRO A 14 -34.12 27.85 20.70
C PRO A 14 -33.01 28.21 19.69
N GLY A 15 -33.05 29.44 19.18
CA GLY A 15 -32.11 29.98 18.19
C GLY A 15 -30.75 30.42 18.77
N PRO A 16 -29.76 30.73 17.91
CA PRO A 16 -28.38 30.97 18.32
C PRO A 16 -28.16 32.40 18.85
N ALA A 17 -27.46 32.51 19.98
CA ALA A 17 -26.98 33.79 20.50
C ALA A 17 -25.62 34.15 19.88
N SER A 18 -25.55 35.34 19.29
CA SER A 18 -24.31 36.00 18.86
C SER A 18 -23.91 37.05 19.90
N ALA A 19 -22.65 37.08 20.33
CA ALA A 19 -21.80 38.29 20.37
C ALA A 19 -20.45 38.02 21.07
N ASN A 20 -19.37 38.34 20.32
CA ASN A 20 -17.99 38.59 20.76
C ASN A 20 -17.93 39.87 21.64
N PRO A 21 -16.85 40.25 22.39
CA PRO A 21 -15.47 40.30 21.89
C PRO A 21 -14.30 40.01 22.88
N ASN A 22 -13.14 39.75 22.27
CA ASN A 22 -11.76 39.78 22.78
C ASN A 22 -11.44 41.03 23.65
N PRO A 23 -10.43 41.02 24.56
CA PRO A 23 -9.04 41.23 24.10
C PRO A 23 -7.88 40.72 25.01
N ARG A 24 -6.70 40.54 24.39
CA ARG A 24 -5.34 40.99 24.79
C ARG A 24 -4.22 39.96 24.62
N SER A 25 -3.48 40.24 23.54
CA SER A 25 -2.05 40.05 23.32
C SER A 25 -1.13 39.89 24.56
N ARG A 26 -0.31 38.84 24.53
CA ARG A 26 1.05 38.86 25.09
C ARG A 26 2.04 38.27 24.11
N LEU A 27 2.86 39.16 23.55
CA LEU A 27 4.08 38.87 22.80
C LEU A 27 5.10 38.22 23.74
N LEU A 28 5.56 37.03 23.40
CA LEU A 28 6.77 36.43 23.98
C LEU A 28 7.93 36.65 23.00
N ARG A 29 8.92 37.43 23.47
CA ARG A 29 10.20 37.70 22.81
C ARG A 29 11.06 36.42 22.79
N LEU A 30 11.58 36.08 21.62
CA LEU A 30 12.72 35.18 21.43
C LEU A 30 14.04 35.95 21.68
N PRO A 31 15.06 35.37 22.32
CA PRO A 31 16.41 35.90 22.28
C PRO A 31 17.18 35.39 21.05
N ALA A 32 18.13 36.22 20.65
CA ALA A 32 18.92 36.18 19.44
C ALA A 32 19.97 35.05 19.40
N ALA A 33 20.35 34.70 18.17
CA ALA A 33 21.49 33.88 17.81
C ALA A 33 22.83 34.54 18.22
N SER A 34 23.80 33.72 18.63
CA SER A 34 25.21 34.09 18.69
C SER A 34 26.07 33.08 17.94
N SER A 35 27.06 33.65 17.26
CA SER A 35 28.03 33.11 16.31
C SER A 35 29.00 32.04 16.84
N ALA A 36 29.50 31.24 15.89
CA ALA A 36 30.55 30.21 15.98
C ALA A 36 31.94 30.74 16.45
N PRO A 37 32.95 29.85 16.64
CA PRO A 37 33.73 29.45 15.47
C PRO A 37 34.18 27.97 15.41
N SER A 38 34.53 27.63 14.18
CA SER A 38 35.18 26.43 13.67
C SER A 38 36.58 26.19 14.28
N ALA A 39 36.91 24.93 14.55
CA ALA A 39 38.29 24.49 14.78
C ALA A 39 38.58 23.25 13.93
N VAL A 40 39.33 23.50 12.85
CA VAL A 40 39.98 22.53 11.99
C VAL A 40 41.20 21.97 12.72
N VAL A 41 41.27 20.66 12.92
CA VAL A 41 42.54 19.97 13.20
C VAL A 41 42.76 18.90 12.14
N ARG A 42 43.82 19.14 11.36
CA ARG A 42 44.39 18.28 10.33
C ARG A 42 45.61 17.58 10.95
N ALA A 43 45.64 16.26 10.97
CA ALA A 43 46.86 15.46 11.10
C ALA A 43 46.62 14.15 10.31
N ARG A 44 47.10 14.01 9.07
CA ARG A 44 48.44 13.57 8.65
C ARG A 44 48.95 12.31 9.37
N GLY A 45 48.63 11.17 8.77
CA GLY A 45 49.37 9.90 8.91
C GLY A 45 49.19 9.07 7.63
N ARG A 46 50.28 8.80 6.91
CA ARG A 46 50.37 7.84 5.79
C ARG A 46 50.93 6.49 6.31
N PRO A 47 50.77 5.38 5.57
CA PRO A 47 50.50 4.04 6.11
C PRO A 47 51.72 3.11 6.16
N PRO A 48 51.62 1.90 6.70
CA PRO A 48 52.44 0.78 6.30
C PRO A 48 51.72 -0.19 5.35
N MET A 49 52.55 -0.93 4.64
CA MET A 49 52.28 -1.72 3.44
C MET A 49 51.45 -3.00 3.65
N ALA A 50 50.67 -3.29 2.60
CA ALA A 50 50.40 -4.58 1.96
C ALA A 50 50.54 -5.87 2.80
N SER A 51 49.39 -6.52 3.01
CA SER A 51 49.27 -7.97 3.09
C SER A 51 48.38 -8.43 1.94
N PHE A 52 48.97 -9.05 0.93
CA PHE A 52 48.25 -9.81 -0.09
C PHE A 52 47.50 -10.96 0.59
N ARG A 53 46.17 -10.91 0.56
CA ARG A 53 45.33 -12.10 0.75
C ARG A 53 44.33 -12.18 -0.40
N ALA A 54 44.24 -13.39 -0.93
CA ALA A 54 43.56 -13.76 -2.16
C ALA A 54 42.09 -13.32 -2.17
N LEU A 55 41.70 -12.65 -3.26
CA LEU A 55 40.31 -12.49 -3.66
C LEU A 55 39.74 -13.87 -3.97
N ALA A 56 38.74 -14.29 -3.21
CA ALA A 56 37.79 -15.32 -3.64
C ALA A 56 36.59 -14.60 -4.28
N ALA A 57 36.39 -14.88 -5.57
CA ALA A 57 35.25 -14.63 -6.44
C ALA A 57 34.10 -13.76 -5.91
N ALA A 58 34.16 -12.45 -6.19
CA ALA A 58 32.97 -11.64 -6.36
C ALA A 58 32.53 -11.75 -7.83
N GLY A 59 31.30 -12.21 -8.05
CA GLY A 59 30.69 -12.30 -9.38
C GLY A 59 30.69 -10.93 -10.07
N ALA A 60 31.44 -10.84 -11.17
CA ALA A 60 31.55 -9.64 -11.98
C ALA A 60 30.29 -9.42 -12.81
N GLY A 61 29.36 -8.59 -12.31
CA GLY A 61 28.44 -7.86 -13.18
C GLY A 61 29.17 -6.65 -13.75
N GLY A 62 29.62 -6.72 -15.01
CA GLY A 62 30.23 -5.57 -15.68
C GLY A 62 29.25 -4.39 -15.82
N PRO A 63 29.73 -3.15 -16.00
CA PRO A 63 28.88 -1.95 -16.09
C PRO A 63 27.79 -2.03 -17.17
N GLY A 64 27.99 -2.82 -18.22
CA GLY A 64 26.97 -3.09 -19.24
C GLY A 64 25.81 -3.96 -18.76
N ALA A 65 26.02 -4.90 -17.84
CA ALA A 65 24.95 -5.75 -17.30
C ALA A 65 24.00 -4.99 -16.38
N ALA A 66 24.53 -4.03 -15.61
CA ALA A 66 23.73 -3.13 -14.77
C ALA A 66 22.84 -2.21 -15.62
N ALA A 67 23.41 -1.58 -16.66
CA ALA A 67 22.66 -0.72 -17.57
C ALA A 67 21.57 -1.49 -18.34
N VAL A 68 21.86 -2.71 -18.81
CA VAL A 68 20.86 -3.56 -19.48
C VAL A 68 19.74 -3.97 -18.51
N LYS A 69 20.08 -4.29 -17.25
CA LYS A 69 19.09 -4.61 -16.22
C LYS A 69 18.21 -3.39 -15.90
N GLU A 70 18.80 -2.20 -15.81
CA GLU A 70 18.08 -0.95 -15.57
C GLU A 70 17.08 -0.62 -16.69
N VAL A 71 17.52 -0.70 -17.95
CA VAL A 71 16.65 -0.51 -19.13
C VAL A 71 15.51 -1.54 -19.17
N ALA A 72 15.77 -2.79 -18.78
CA ALA A 72 14.74 -3.82 -18.67
C ALA A 72 13.72 -3.50 -17.57
N THR A 73 14.16 -3.04 -16.39
CA THR A 73 13.27 -2.61 -15.30
C THR A 73 12.43 -1.40 -15.71
N GLU A 74 12.99 -0.42 -16.40
CA GLU A 74 12.25 0.76 -16.90
C GLU A 74 11.12 0.35 -17.84
N ARG A 75 11.38 -0.58 -18.76
CA ARG A 75 10.35 -1.09 -19.67
C ARG A 75 9.21 -1.80 -18.94
N LEU A 76 9.52 -2.56 -17.89
CA LEU A 76 8.52 -3.22 -17.06
C LEU A 76 7.66 -2.21 -16.29
N VAL A 77 8.28 -1.18 -15.70
CA VAL A 77 7.59 -0.08 -15.01
C VAL A 77 6.72 0.74 -15.97
N GLU A 78 7.19 1.01 -17.18
CA GLU A 78 6.40 1.69 -18.23
C GLU A 78 5.13 0.88 -18.58
N VAL A 79 5.25 -0.43 -18.71
CA VAL A 79 4.09 -1.30 -19.00
C VAL A 79 3.13 -1.37 -17.82
N ALA A 80 3.63 -1.43 -16.59
CA ALA A 80 2.80 -1.39 -15.38
C ALA A 80 1.98 -0.09 -15.30
N GLN A 81 2.60 1.05 -15.62
CA GLN A 81 1.91 2.34 -15.68
C GLN A 81 0.82 2.38 -16.76
N ARG A 82 1.11 1.88 -17.97
CA ARG A 82 0.11 1.81 -19.05
C ARG A 82 -1.04 0.86 -18.70
N ALA A 83 -0.78 -0.22 -17.97
CA ALA A 83 -1.82 -1.11 -17.47
C ALA A 83 -2.71 -0.37 -16.44
N ALA A 84 -2.11 0.33 -15.46
CA ALA A 84 -2.85 1.15 -14.51
C ALA A 84 -3.67 2.26 -15.19
N ASP A 85 -3.13 2.90 -16.23
CA ASP A 85 -3.87 3.90 -17.03
C ASP A 85 -5.12 3.29 -17.67
N ALA A 86 -4.98 2.10 -18.27
CA ALA A 86 -6.08 1.38 -18.91
C ALA A 86 -7.16 0.96 -17.90
N ALA A 87 -6.78 0.41 -16.74
CA ALA A 87 -7.71 0.11 -15.65
C ALA A 87 -8.43 1.38 -15.18
N GLY A 88 -7.69 2.45 -14.92
CA GLY A 88 -8.27 3.71 -14.44
C GLY A 88 -9.28 4.31 -15.42
N GLU A 89 -9.08 4.18 -16.74
CA GLU A 89 -10.05 4.62 -17.75
C GLU A 89 -11.37 3.85 -17.68
N VAL A 90 -11.31 2.55 -17.41
CA VAL A 90 -12.49 1.71 -17.21
C VAL A 90 -13.18 2.09 -15.90
N LEU A 91 -12.46 2.08 -14.78
CA LEU A 91 -13.03 2.27 -13.44
C LEU A 91 -13.69 3.64 -13.26
N ARG A 92 -13.13 4.70 -13.88
CA ARG A 92 -13.74 6.05 -13.87
C ARG A 92 -15.10 6.10 -14.56
N LYS A 93 -15.39 5.21 -15.51
CA LYS A 93 -16.71 5.14 -16.16
C LYS A 93 -17.77 4.60 -15.22
N TYR A 94 -17.41 3.64 -14.37
CA TYR A 94 -18.33 2.93 -13.47
C TYR A 94 -18.46 3.57 -12.08
N PHE A 95 -17.41 4.23 -11.58
CA PHE A 95 -17.42 4.82 -10.24
C PHE A 95 -18.53 5.88 -10.08
N ARG A 96 -19.33 5.75 -9.00
CA ARG A 96 -20.49 6.61 -8.69
C ARG A 96 -21.56 6.68 -9.78
N GLN A 97 -21.59 5.74 -10.72
CA GLN A 97 -22.76 5.58 -11.56
C GLN A 97 -23.92 5.03 -10.74
N ARG A 98 -25.11 5.60 -10.94
CA ARG A 98 -26.33 5.03 -10.38
C ARG A 98 -26.60 3.74 -11.11
N VAL A 99 -26.47 2.62 -10.42
CA VAL A 99 -26.91 1.36 -10.97
C VAL A 99 -28.10 0.89 -10.17
N GLU A 100 -29.18 0.61 -10.88
CA GLU A 100 -30.26 -0.19 -10.32
C GLU A 100 -29.62 -1.48 -9.84
N ILE A 101 -29.68 -1.74 -8.53
CA ILE A 101 -29.18 -2.97 -7.92
C ILE A 101 -30.04 -4.09 -8.50
N ILE A 102 -29.63 -4.63 -9.63
CA ILE A 102 -30.21 -5.82 -10.21
C ILE A 102 -29.57 -6.96 -9.42
N ASP A 103 -30.33 -7.50 -8.47
CA ASP A 103 -30.05 -8.74 -7.75
C ASP A 103 -29.97 -9.91 -8.75
N LYS A 104 -28.86 -9.97 -9.47
CA LYS A 104 -28.39 -11.15 -10.19
C LYS A 104 -26.99 -11.37 -9.67
N GLU A 105 -26.79 -12.49 -9.00
CA GLU A 105 -25.65 -12.88 -8.16
C GLU A 105 -24.24 -12.82 -8.80
N ASP A 106 -24.10 -12.26 -10.01
CA ASP A 106 -22.82 -12.18 -10.74
C ASP A 106 -22.74 -11.01 -11.77
N ASN A 107 -23.62 -10.01 -11.68
CA ASN A 107 -23.60 -8.86 -12.62
C ASN A 107 -23.70 -7.51 -11.91
N SER A 108 -23.14 -7.42 -10.72
CA SER A 108 -23.03 -6.13 -10.06
C SER A 108 -22.14 -5.18 -10.89
N PRO A 109 -22.37 -3.87 -10.82
CA PRO A 109 -21.52 -2.90 -11.53
C PRO A 109 -20.06 -3.00 -11.17
N VAL A 110 -19.77 -3.36 -9.91
CA VAL A 110 -18.40 -3.53 -9.45
C VAL A 110 -17.78 -4.78 -10.08
N THR A 111 -18.53 -5.89 -10.21
CA THR A 111 -18.07 -7.10 -10.91
C THR A 111 -17.78 -6.81 -12.39
N ILE A 112 -18.63 -6.03 -13.07
CA ILE A 112 -18.41 -5.65 -14.47
C ILE A 112 -17.19 -4.74 -14.59
N ALA A 113 -17.09 -3.73 -13.72
CA ALA A 113 -15.97 -2.80 -13.70
C ALA A 113 -14.63 -3.52 -13.44
N ASP A 114 -14.65 -4.47 -12.50
CA ASP A 114 -13.48 -5.28 -12.13
C ASP A 114 -12.99 -6.12 -13.31
N ARG A 115 -13.87 -6.95 -13.88
CA ARG A 115 -13.55 -7.79 -15.05
C ARG A 115 -13.08 -6.98 -16.26
N GLU A 116 -13.73 -5.86 -16.57
CA GLU A 116 -13.32 -5.02 -17.70
C GLU A 116 -11.96 -4.34 -17.45
N ALA A 117 -11.67 -3.94 -16.21
CA ALA A 117 -10.39 -3.34 -15.84
C ALA A 117 -9.27 -4.39 -15.85
N GLU A 118 -9.51 -5.61 -15.35
CA GLU A 118 -8.56 -6.73 -15.43
C GLU A 118 -8.19 -7.02 -16.88
N GLU A 119 -9.18 -7.19 -17.77
CA GLU A 119 -8.92 -7.47 -19.19
C GLU A 119 -8.18 -6.34 -19.90
N ALA A 120 -8.46 -5.08 -19.55
CA ALA A 120 -7.72 -3.94 -20.07
C ALA A 120 -6.23 -3.99 -19.67
N MET A 121 -5.93 -4.32 -18.41
CA MET A 121 -4.55 -4.51 -17.94
C MET A 121 -3.87 -5.69 -18.64
N VAL A 122 -4.53 -6.84 -18.68
CA VAL A 122 -4.01 -8.07 -19.30
C VAL A 122 -3.65 -7.84 -20.76
N SER A 123 -4.51 -7.16 -21.51
CA SER A 123 -4.27 -6.82 -22.92
C SER A 123 -3.00 -6.00 -23.11
N VAL A 124 -2.79 -4.97 -22.28
CA VAL A 124 -1.57 -4.14 -22.30
C VAL A 124 -0.32 -4.97 -21.97
N ILE A 125 -0.42 -5.80 -20.93
CA ILE A 125 0.69 -6.62 -20.44
C ILE A 125 1.08 -7.68 -21.46
N LEU A 126 0.15 -8.54 -21.89
CA LEU A 126 0.45 -9.67 -22.78
C LEU A 126 0.81 -9.22 -24.20
N LYS A 127 0.34 -8.06 -24.66
CA LYS A 127 0.83 -7.44 -25.91
C LYS A 127 2.30 -7.02 -25.81
N SER A 128 2.73 -6.60 -24.62
CA SER A 128 4.11 -6.17 -24.38
C SER A 128 5.03 -7.35 -24.03
N PHE A 129 4.49 -8.35 -23.32
CA PHE A 129 5.20 -9.51 -22.79
C PHE A 129 4.40 -10.81 -22.98
N PRO A 130 4.35 -11.38 -24.20
CA PRO A 130 3.55 -12.56 -24.50
C PRO A 130 3.96 -13.83 -23.73
N THR A 131 5.16 -13.84 -23.14
CA THR A 131 5.70 -14.98 -22.37
C THR A 131 5.51 -14.85 -20.87
N HIS A 132 4.98 -13.73 -20.37
CA HIS A 132 4.70 -13.57 -18.93
C HIS A 132 3.37 -14.25 -18.61
N ALA A 133 3.19 -14.64 -17.35
CA ALA A 133 1.90 -15.09 -16.84
C ALA A 133 1.13 -13.95 -16.16
N ILE A 134 -0.18 -14.09 -16.07
CA ILE A 134 -1.06 -13.27 -15.26
C ILE A 134 -1.69 -14.14 -14.17
N PHE A 135 -1.88 -13.58 -12.98
CA PHE A 135 -2.76 -14.10 -11.95
C PHE A 135 -3.72 -12.99 -11.54
N GLY A 136 -4.99 -13.09 -11.94
CA GLY A 136 -6.04 -12.14 -11.56
C GLY A 136 -6.92 -12.69 -10.44
N GLU A 137 -7.62 -11.81 -9.73
CA GLU A 137 -8.66 -12.20 -8.77
C GLU A 137 -9.78 -12.99 -9.47
N GLU A 138 -10.26 -12.49 -10.61
CA GLU A 138 -11.42 -13.03 -11.30
C GLU A 138 -11.10 -14.28 -12.13
N ASN A 139 -10.00 -14.24 -12.88
CA ASN A 139 -9.68 -15.29 -13.86
C ASN A 139 -8.54 -16.23 -13.43
N GLY A 140 -7.95 -16.03 -12.24
CA GLY A 140 -6.83 -16.83 -11.75
C GLY A 140 -5.63 -16.84 -12.71
N TRP A 141 -4.95 -17.99 -12.82
CA TRP A 141 -3.74 -18.14 -13.62
C TRP A 141 -4.03 -18.17 -15.13
N ARG A 142 -3.30 -17.34 -15.88
CA ARG A 142 -3.29 -17.31 -17.35
C ARG A 142 -1.88 -17.20 -17.88
N CYS A 143 -1.46 -18.17 -18.70
CA CYS A 143 -0.17 -18.13 -19.38
C CYS A 143 -0.25 -18.86 -20.72
N ALA A 144 0.52 -18.41 -21.71
CA ALA A 144 0.65 -19.08 -23.00
C ALA A 144 1.52 -20.35 -22.94
N LYS A 145 2.24 -20.56 -21.83
CA LYS A 145 3.11 -21.70 -21.56
C LYS A 145 2.77 -22.32 -20.20
N ASP A 146 3.31 -23.51 -19.93
CA ASP A 146 3.10 -24.21 -18.65
C ASP A 146 3.76 -23.50 -17.45
N SER A 147 4.75 -22.63 -17.69
CA SER A 147 5.43 -21.84 -16.65
C SER A 147 5.94 -20.51 -17.20
N ALA A 148 6.14 -19.54 -16.30
CA ALA A 148 6.72 -18.24 -16.60
C ALA A 148 7.62 -17.76 -15.45
N ASP A 149 8.76 -17.15 -15.80
CA ASP A 149 9.67 -16.53 -14.82
C ASP A 149 9.08 -15.25 -14.23
N TYR A 150 8.25 -14.57 -15.02
CA TYR A 150 7.57 -13.34 -14.66
C TYR A 150 6.07 -13.55 -14.59
N VAL A 151 5.48 -13.17 -13.46
CA VAL A 151 4.04 -13.28 -13.21
C VAL A 151 3.51 -11.93 -12.75
N TRP A 152 2.48 -11.43 -13.43
CA TRP A 152 1.76 -10.22 -13.03
C TRP A 152 0.59 -10.62 -12.16
N VAL A 153 0.51 -10.12 -10.94
CA VAL A 153 -0.62 -10.34 -10.03
C VAL A 153 -1.45 -9.07 -9.97
N LEU A 154 -2.74 -9.18 -10.24
CA LEU A 154 -3.63 -8.05 -10.47
C LEU A 154 -4.84 -8.10 -9.53
N ASP A 155 -5.17 -6.95 -8.95
CA ASP A 155 -6.46 -6.66 -8.35
C ASP A 155 -6.92 -5.30 -8.94
N PRO A 156 -7.97 -5.29 -9.78
CA PRO A 156 -8.46 -4.04 -10.36
C PRO A 156 -9.11 -3.10 -9.33
N ILE A 157 -9.76 -3.62 -8.28
CA ILE A 157 -10.52 -2.85 -7.27
C ILE A 157 -10.31 -3.42 -5.85
N ASP A 158 -9.13 -3.15 -5.28
CA ASP A 158 -8.91 -3.35 -3.85
C ASP A 158 -9.72 -2.30 -3.06
N GLY A 159 -10.55 -2.75 -2.12
CA GLY A 159 -11.55 -1.89 -1.48
C GLY A 159 -12.86 -1.78 -2.25
N THR A 160 -13.35 -2.90 -2.79
CA THR A 160 -14.67 -3.03 -3.43
C THR A 160 -15.82 -2.35 -2.66
N LYS A 161 -15.85 -2.39 -1.32
CA LYS A 161 -16.88 -1.69 -0.53
C LYS A 161 -16.76 -0.16 -0.62
N SER A 162 -15.54 0.36 -0.65
CA SER A 162 -15.26 1.78 -0.91
C SER A 162 -15.74 2.18 -2.31
N PHE A 163 -15.48 1.34 -3.33
CA PHE A 163 -15.96 1.57 -4.69
C PHE A 163 -17.50 1.65 -4.77
N ILE A 164 -18.20 0.62 -4.26
CA ILE A 164 -19.68 0.52 -4.29
C ILE A 164 -20.33 1.71 -3.58
N THR A 165 -19.78 2.12 -2.43
CA THR A 165 -20.33 3.23 -1.63
C THR A 165 -19.89 4.61 -2.13
N GLY A 166 -19.13 4.68 -3.22
CA GLY A 166 -18.69 5.94 -3.82
C GLY A 166 -17.59 6.66 -3.03
N LYS A 167 -16.86 5.95 -2.17
CA LYS A 167 -15.69 6.46 -1.44
C LYS A 167 -14.44 6.31 -2.32
N PRO A 168 -13.76 7.40 -2.71
CA PRO A 168 -12.65 7.35 -3.66
C PRO A 168 -11.33 6.97 -2.95
N LEU A 169 -11.33 5.87 -2.18
CA LEU A 169 -10.15 5.34 -1.48
C LEU A 169 -9.89 3.84 -1.77
N PHE A 170 -10.56 3.26 -2.77
CA PHE A 170 -10.20 1.95 -3.35
C PHE A 170 -8.94 2.07 -4.23
N GLY A 171 -8.22 1.01 -4.57
CA GLY A 171 -7.06 1.12 -5.46
C GLY A 171 -6.99 0.01 -6.49
N THR A 172 -6.34 0.27 -7.61
CA THR A 172 -5.87 -0.77 -8.53
C THR A 172 -4.48 -1.20 -8.11
N LEU A 173 -4.29 -2.49 -7.88
CA LEU A 173 -3.02 -3.09 -7.47
C LEU A 173 -2.42 -3.92 -8.60
N ILE A 174 -1.15 -3.64 -8.90
CA ILE A 174 -0.38 -4.38 -9.91
C ILE A 174 0.94 -4.77 -9.28
N ALA A 175 1.18 -6.08 -9.16
CA ALA A 175 2.47 -6.62 -8.78
C ALA A 175 3.11 -7.32 -9.98
N LEU A 176 4.42 -7.17 -10.16
CA LEU A 176 5.22 -8.06 -11.00
C LEU A 176 6.13 -8.88 -10.09
N LEU A 177 6.02 -10.20 -10.20
CA LEU A 177 6.91 -11.14 -9.54
C LEU A 177 7.93 -11.66 -10.54
N HIS A 178 9.19 -11.79 -10.09
CA HIS A 178 10.24 -12.49 -10.81
C HIS A 178 10.73 -13.66 -9.95
N HIS A 179 10.54 -14.89 -10.43
CA HIS A 179 10.77 -16.12 -9.66
C HIS A 179 10.11 -16.09 -8.26
N GLY A 180 8.85 -15.64 -8.21
CA GLY A 180 8.06 -15.58 -6.97
C GLY A 180 8.36 -14.39 -6.05
N LYS A 181 9.41 -13.59 -6.31
CA LYS A 181 9.70 -12.36 -5.55
C LYS A 181 9.00 -11.16 -6.19
N PRO A 182 8.19 -10.37 -5.46
CA PRO A 182 7.71 -9.08 -5.94
C PRO A 182 8.88 -8.14 -6.26
N VAL A 183 8.96 -7.68 -7.51
CA VAL A 183 10.02 -6.77 -7.99
C VAL A 183 9.49 -5.42 -8.44
N ILE A 184 8.20 -5.32 -8.79
CA ILE A 184 7.51 -4.06 -9.04
C ILE A 184 6.14 -4.13 -8.36
N GLY A 185 5.74 -3.02 -7.75
CA GLY A 185 4.42 -2.83 -7.16
C GLY A 185 3.85 -1.48 -7.56
N VAL A 186 2.57 -1.44 -7.92
CA VAL A 186 1.81 -0.22 -8.21
C VAL A 186 0.56 -0.21 -7.34
N ILE A 187 0.31 0.94 -6.70
CA ILE A 187 -0.99 1.29 -6.11
C ILE A 187 -1.50 2.51 -6.87
N ASP A 188 -2.59 2.37 -7.61
CA ASP A 188 -3.20 3.47 -8.37
C ASP A 188 -4.57 3.82 -7.79
N GLN A 189 -4.76 5.10 -7.43
CA GLN A 189 -6.06 5.67 -7.12
C GLN A 189 -6.55 6.45 -8.35
N PRO A 190 -7.36 5.84 -9.23
CA PRO A 190 -7.68 6.40 -10.54
C PRO A 190 -8.59 7.63 -10.49
N ILE A 191 -9.29 7.86 -9.37
CA ILE A 191 -10.18 9.01 -9.19
C ILE A 191 -9.38 10.24 -8.75
N MET A 192 -8.50 10.08 -7.76
CA MET A 192 -7.65 11.17 -7.25
C MET A 192 -6.39 11.38 -8.10
N ARG A 193 -6.07 10.44 -9.00
CA ARG A 193 -4.88 10.43 -9.85
C ARG A 193 -3.60 10.45 -9.04
N GLU A 194 -3.55 9.57 -8.05
CA GLU A 194 -2.37 9.31 -7.24
C GLU A 194 -1.86 7.90 -7.55
N ARG A 195 -0.59 7.80 -7.90
CA ARG A 195 0.05 6.54 -8.25
C ARG A 195 1.35 6.37 -7.48
N TRP A 196 1.39 5.33 -6.66
CA TRP A 196 2.60 4.86 -5.99
C TRP A 196 3.26 3.77 -6.82
N ILE A 197 4.57 3.87 -7.01
CA ILE A 197 5.35 2.87 -7.74
C ILE A 197 6.59 2.53 -6.92
N GLY A 198 6.69 1.25 -6.52
CA GLY A 198 7.89 0.66 -5.94
C GLY A 198 8.54 -0.30 -6.94
N ALA A 199 9.87 -0.29 -7.02
CA ALA A 199 10.62 -1.20 -7.88
C ALA A 199 11.95 -1.58 -7.21
N ASP A 200 12.37 -2.84 -7.36
CA ASP A 200 13.60 -3.36 -6.73
C ASP A 200 14.81 -2.50 -7.12
N GLY A 201 15.50 -1.95 -6.11
CA GLY A 201 16.66 -1.08 -6.29
C GLY A 201 16.35 0.39 -6.63
N LYS A 202 15.09 0.82 -6.63
CA LYS A 202 14.68 2.24 -6.79
C LYS A 202 13.89 2.71 -5.58
N GLN A 203 13.97 4.00 -5.26
CA GLN A 203 13.13 4.61 -4.23
C GLN A 203 11.69 4.67 -4.73
N THR A 204 10.73 4.38 -3.85
CA THR A 204 9.31 4.47 -4.18
C THR A 204 8.94 5.91 -4.55
N THR A 205 8.09 6.05 -5.56
CA THR A 205 7.60 7.36 -6.00
C THR A 205 6.09 7.47 -5.84
N LEU A 206 5.60 8.69 -5.58
CA LEU A 206 4.21 9.11 -5.74
C LEU A 206 4.16 10.12 -6.89
N ASN A 207 3.44 9.81 -7.97
CA ASN A 207 3.32 10.67 -9.15
C ASN A 207 4.70 11.13 -9.69
N GLY A 208 5.69 10.22 -9.64
CA GLY A 208 7.06 10.46 -10.11
C GLY A 208 7.95 11.24 -9.13
N GLN A 209 7.46 11.63 -7.96
CA GLN A 209 8.27 12.22 -6.89
C GLN A 209 8.66 11.15 -5.87
N GLU A 210 9.95 11.07 -5.52
CA GLU A 210 10.42 10.16 -4.47
C GLU A 210 9.74 10.46 -3.13
N ILE A 211 9.34 9.40 -2.43
CA ILE A 211 8.72 9.48 -1.11
C ILE A 211 9.49 8.62 -0.11
N SER A 212 9.22 8.85 1.18
CA SER A 212 9.78 8.06 2.25
C SER A 212 8.80 7.94 3.40
N VAL A 213 8.86 6.81 4.09
CA VAL A 213 8.22 6.64 5.39
C VAL A 213 8.76 7.64 6.42
N ARG A 214 8.04 7.81 7.53
CA ARG A 214 8.52 8.63 8.66
C ARG A 214 9.01 7.76 9.82
N SER A 215 9.89 8.33 10.63
CA SER A 215 10.33 7.69 11.89
C SER A 215 9.24 7.73 12.95
N CYS A 216 9.09 6.64 13.70
CA CYS A 216 8.26 6.55 14.89
C CYS A 216 8.93 5.63 15.90
N ASN A 217 9.23 6.13 17.10
CA ASN A 217 10.07 5.40 18.06
C ASN A 217 9.28 4.40 18.91
N LEU A 218 8.00 4.68 19.19
CA LEU A 218 7.19 3.98 20.19
C LEU A 218 5.82 3.65 19.61
N LEU A 219 5.34 2.42 19.84
CA LEU A 219 4.03 1.98 19.40
C LEU A 219 2.91 2.91 19.91
N ALA A 220 3.03 3.40 21.15
CA ALA A 220 2.09 4.35 21.76
C ALA A 220 2.00 5.72 21.07
N GLN A 221 2.89 6.03 20.12
CA GLN A 221 2.85 7.24 19.30
C GLN A 221 2.34 6.98 17.88
N ALA A 222 2.21 5.71 17.49
CA ALA A 222 1.84 5.30 16.14
C ALA A 222 0.37 5.58 15.82
N TYR A 223 0.12 6.13 14.65
CA TYR A 223 -1.18 6.13 13.99
C TYR A 223 -1.35 4.81 13.24
N LEU A 224 -2.32 4.01 13.67
CA LEU A 224 -2.64 2.70 13.11
C LEU A 224 -3.81 2.82 12.14
N TYR A 225 -3.72 2.13 11.01
CA TYR A 225 -4.87 1.83 10.16
C TYR A 225 -5.13 0.32 10.06
N THR A 226 -6.40 -0.01 9.84
CA THR A 226 -6.88 -1.31 9.32
C THR A 226 -8.16 -1.05 8.53
N THR A 227 -8.54 -1.89 7.59
CA THR A 227 -9.77 -1.65 6.81
C THR A 227 -11.03 -1.63 7.67
N SER A 228 -11.25 -2.64 8.49
CA SER A 228 -12.44 -2.72 9.34
C SER A 228 -12.13 -3.46 10.63
N PRO A 229 -12.73 -3.06 11.77
CA PRO A 229 -12.62 -3.83 13.01
C PRO A 229 -13.31 -5.20 12.91
N HIS A 230 -14.15 -5.44 11.89
CA HIS A 230 -14.93 -6.66 11.71
C HIS A 230 -14.29 -7.68 10.76
N LEU A 231 -13.10 -7.40 10.23
CA LEU A 231 -12.35 -8.33 9.36
C LEU A 231 -11.36 -9.21 10.14
N PHE A 232 -11.50 -9.23 11.47
CA PHE A 232 -10.74 -10.08 12.36
C PHE A 232 -11.69 -11.08 13.01
N GLU A 233 -11.24 -12.34 13.09
CA GLU A 233 -12.02 -13.43 13.69
C GLU A 233 -11.13 -14.28 14.59
N GLY A 234 -11.71 -14.83 15.66
CA GLY A 234 -11.03 -15.75 16.57
C GLY A 234 -9.72 -15.19 17.14
N ASP A 235 -8.66 -16.01 17.14
CA ASP A 235 -7.34 -15.64 17.68
C ASP A 235 -6.76 -14.38 17.01
N ALA A 236 -7.10 -14.12 15.74
CA ALA A 236 -6.61 -12.95 15.02
C ALA A 236 -7.21 -11.64 15.56
N GLU A 237 -8.47 -11.67 16.01
CA GLU A 237 -9.10 -10.52 16.68
C GLU A 237 -8.41 -10.21 18.00
N ASP A 238 -8.14 -11.22 18.82
CA ASP A 238 -7.44 -11.06 20.09
C ASP A 238 -6.02 -10.50 19.89
N ALA A 239 -5.30 -10.97 18.86
CA ALA A 239 -3.99 -10.44 18.49
C ALA A 239 -4.04 -8.98 18.05
N PHE A 240 -4.98 -8.64 17.17
CA PHE A 240 -5.18 -7.26 16.73
C PHE A 240 -5.53 -6.33 17.90
N ILE A 241 -6.42 -6.74 18.81
CA ILE A 241 -6.82 -5.95 19.99
C ILE A 241 -5.62 -5.60 20.87
N ARG A 242 -4.66 -6.52 21.05
CA ARG A 242 -3.43 -6.26 21.82
C ARG A 242 -2.58 -5.14 21.23
N VAL A 243 -2.51 -5.03 19.91
CA VAL A 243 -1.80 -3.94 19.22
C VAL A 243 -2.64 -2.67 19.26
N ARG A 244 -3.92 -2.75 18.89
CA ARG A 244 -4.87 -1.64 18.83
C ARG A 244 -4.94 -0.85 20.15
N ASN A 245 -4.90 -1.54 21.29
CA ASN A 245 -4.97 -0.89 22.60
C ASN A 245 -3.63 -0.25 23.05
N LYS A 246 -2.54 -0.43 22.30
CA LYS A 246 -1.21 0.11 22.61
C LYS A 246 -0.78 1.24 21.67
N VAL A 247 -1.52 1.50 20.60
CA VAL A 247 -1.20 2.58 19.66
C VAL A 247 -1.76 3.92 20.12
N LYS A 248 -1.36 5.01 19.47
CA LYS A 248 -1.87 6.36 19.79
C LYS A 248 -3.35 6.47 19.46
N VAL A 249 -3.71 6.11 18.23
CA VAL A 249 -5.08 6.13 17.71
C VAL A 249 -5.22 5.05 16.63
N PRO A 250 -6.23 4.15 16.72
CA PRO A 250 -6.63 3.30 15.62
C PRO A 250 -7.62 4.04 14.69
N LEU A 251 -7.37 3.98 13.39
CA LEU A 251 -8.15 4.56 12.29
C LEU A 251 -8.57 3.47 11.31
N TYR A 252 -9.58 3.73 10.48
CA TYR A 252 -10.26 2.68 9.71
C TYR A 252 -10.65 3.08 8.28
N GLY A 253 -10.79 2.08 7.41
CA GLY A 253 -11.73 2.10 6.28
C GLY A 253 -11.17 2.47 4.91
N CYS A 254 -9.93 2.12 4.58
CA CYS A 254 -9.38 2.52 3.26
C CYS A 254 -8.37 1.55 2.65
N ASP A 255 -8.44 0.24 2.96
CA ASP A 255 -7.81 -0.82 2.16
C ASP A 255 -6.33 -0.51 1.82
N CYS A 256 -5.85 -0.74 0.59
CA CYS A 256 -4.49 -0.42 0.14
C CYS A 256 -4.07 1.04 0.35
N TYR A 257 -5.02 1.99 0.38
CA TYR A 257 -4.72 3.40 0.52
C TYR A 257 -4.06 3.71 1.88
N ALA A 258 -4.34 2.92 2.92
CA ALA A 258 -3.63 3.03 4.21
C ALA A 258 -2.12 2.76 4.06
N TYR A 259 -1.76 1.76 3.25
CA TYR A 259 -0.37 1.41 2.97
C TYR A 259 0.31 2.45 2.07
N ALA A 260 -0.43 3.04 1.13
CA ALA A 260 0.05 4.16 0.33
C ALA A 260 0.37 5.39 1.20
N LEU A 261 -0.50 5.72 2.16
CA LEU A 261 -0.25 6.78 3.14
C LEU A 261 0.92 6.45 4.08
N LEU A 262 1.10 5.19 4.44
CA LEU A 262 2.26 4.72 5.21
C LEU A 262 3.56 4.94 4.43
N ALA A 263 3.62 4.50 3.17
CA ALA A 263 4.77 4.69 2.29
C ALA A 263 5.13 6.17 2.11
N SER A 264 4.13 7.06 2.13
CA SER A 264 4.31 8.52 2.08
C SER A 264 4.62 9.18 3.45
N GLY A 265 4.74 8.41 4.54
CA GLY A 265 5.09 8.92 5.87
C GLY A 265 3.95 9.58 6.65
N PHE A 266 2.69 9.38 6.25
CA PHE A 266 1.53 9.93 6.95
C PHE A 266 0.92 8.97 7.99
N VAL A 267 1.14 7.66 7.82
CA VAL A 267 0.72 6.57 8.72
C VAL A 267 1.95 5.84 9.24
N ASP A 268 1.88 5.34 10.49
CA ASP A 268 3.03 4.65 11.12
C ASP A 268 2.90 3.13 11.06
N LEU A 269 1.67 2.60 11.10
CA LEU A 269 1.39 1.18 11.22
C LEU A 269 0.09 0.83 10.48
N VAL A 270 0.09 -0.29 9.77
CA VAL A 270 -1.09 -0.96 9.22
C VAL A 270 -1.07 -2.41 9.67
N VAL A 271 -2.20 -2.93 10.16
CA VAL A 271 -2.34 -4.32 10.62
C VAL A 271 -3.64 -4.87 10.10
N GLU A 272 -3.58 -5.93 9.28
CA GLU A 272 -4.75 -6.55 8.67
C GLU A 272 -4.68 -8.07 8.72
N SER A 273 -5.84 -8.70 8.62
CA SER A 273 -6.04 -10.15 8.62
C SER A 273 -6.90 -10.51 7.41
N GLY A 274 -6.63 -11.66 6.81
CA GLY A 274 -7.48 -12.20 5.76
C GLY A 274 -7.12 -11.83 4.31
N LEU A 275 -6.06 -11.04 4.08
CA LEU A 275 -5.70 -10.52 2.76
C LEU A 275 -5.31 -11.63 1.78
N LYS A 276 -5.76 -11.52 0.53
CA LYS A 276 -5.36 -12.38 -0.57
C LYS A 276 -4.04 -11.89 -1.18
N PRO A 277 -3.34 -12.75 -1.95
CA PRO A 277 -2.05 -12.37 -2.54
C PRO A 277 -2.12 -11.16 -3.46
N TYR A 278 -3.22 -11.02 -4.20
CA TYR A 278 -3.44 -9.86 -5.06
C TYR A 278 -3.63 -8.55 -4.27
N ASP A 279 -4.09 -8.62 -3.02
CA ASP A 279 -4.26 -7.46 -2.12
C ASP A 279 -2.93 -6.96 -1.53
N PHE A 280 -1.88 -7.78 -1.42
CA PHE A 280 -0.64 -7.39 -0.73
C PHE A 280 0.65 -7.43 -1.55
N LEU A 281 0.74 -8.23 -2.62
CA LEU A 281 2.01 -8.41 -3.33
C LEU A 281 2.53 -7.11 -3.98
N SER A 282 1.63 -6.21 -4.36
CA SER A 282 1.97 -4.88 -4.88
C SER A 282 2.48 -3.93 -3.78
N LEU A 283 2.05 -4.15 -2.54
CA LEU A 283 2.40 -3.32 -1.39
C LEU A 283 3.86 -3.53 -0.98
N VAL A 284 4.39 -4.76 -1.16
CA VAL A 284 5.75 -5.12 -0.73
C VAL A 284 6.81 -4.21 -1.35
N PRO A 285 6.95 -4.08 -2.69
CA PRO A 285 7.96 -3.20 -3.28
C PRO A 285 7.71 -1.72 -2.97
N VAL A 286 6.45 -1.30 -2.82
CA VAL A 286 6.08 0.10 -2.52
C VAL A 286 6.54 0.49 -1.12
N ILE A 287 6.28 -0.35 -0.11
CA ILE A 287 6.63 -0.06 1.28
C ILE A 287 8.14 -0.21 1.51
N GLU A 288 8.74 -1.31 1.04
CA GLU A 288 10.19 -1.53 1.18
C GLU A 288 10.98 -0.44 0.45
N GLY A 289 10.57 -0.06 -0.76
CA GLY A 289 11.20 1.01 -1.55
C GLY A 289 11.04 2.41 -0.93
N ALA A 290 10.06 2.61 -0.06
CA ALA A 290 9.89 3.84 0.73
C ALA A 290 10.69 3.84 2.05
N GLY A 291 11.37 2.72 2.37
CA GLY A 291 12.14 2.52 3.60
C GLY A 291 11.36 1.90 4.76
N GLY A 292 10.13 1.43 4.52
CA GLY A 292 9.30 0.76 5.51
C GLY A 292 9.59 -0.73 5.66
N SER A 293 8.82 -1.40 6.51
CA SER A 293 8.85 -2.85 6.71
C SER A 293 7.44 -3.42 6.56
N ILE A 294 7.30 -4.56 5.89
CA ILE A 294 6.05 -5.29 5.74
C ILE A 294 6.31 -6.80 5.80
N THR A 295 5.58 -7.50 6.67
CA THR A 295 5.74 -8.94 6.93
C THR A 295 4.40 -9.59 7.19
N ASP A 296 4.39 -10.91 7.35
CA ASP A 296 3.31 -11.55 8.09
C ASP A 296 3.37 -11.24 9.59
N TRP A 297 2.39 -11.72 10.36
CA TRP A 297 2.33 -11.50 11.80
C TRP A 297 3.37 -12.29 12.62
N SER A 298 4.04 -13.28 12.03
CA SER A 298 5.19 -13.97 12.61
C SER A 298 6.50 -13.21 12.39
N GLY A 299 6.49 -12.19 11.53
CA GLY A 299 7.66 -11.41 11.15
C GLY A 299 8.40 -11.98 9.94
N ASP A 300 7.83 -13.00 9.28
CA ASP A 300 8.41 -13.63 8.10
C ASP A 300 8.03 -12.85 6.83
N LYS A 301 8.85 -13.03 5.79
CA LYS A 301 8.60 -12.39 4.50
C LYS A 301 7.28 -12.88 3.92
N LEU A 302 6.46 -11.94 3.46
CA LEU A 302 5.27 -12.26 2.68
C LEU A 302 5.69 -12.94 1.38
N HIS A 303 5.36 -14.22 1.27
CA HIS A 303 5.64 -15.03 0.11
C HIS A 303 4.44 -15.91 -0.19
N TRP A 304 3.97 -15.85 -1.43
CA TRP A 304 2.95 -16.75 -1.94
C TRP A 304 3.44 -17.38 -3.24
N PRO A 305 3.51 -18.72 -3.34
CA PRO A 305 3.94 -19.38 -4.55
C PRO A 305 2.88 -19.19 -5.64
N VAL A 306 3.25 -18.55 -6.76
CA VAL A 306 2.33 -18.27 -7.87
C VAL A 306 2.57 -19.24 -9.02
N THR A 307 1.73 -20.27 -9.10
CA THR A 307 1.73 -21.28 -10.18
C THR A 307 0.30 -21.48 -10.71
N ALA A 308 0.14 -22.29 -11.75
CA ALA A 308 -1.16 -22.63 -12.31
C ALA A 308 -2.09 -23.37 -11.32
N GLU A 309 -1.50 -24.09 -10.37
CA GLU A 309 -2.21 -24.87 -9.35
C GLU A 309 -2.48 -24.06 -8.09
N SER A 310 -1.86 -22.89 -7.93
CA SER A 310 -2.01 -22.07 -6.76
C SER A 310 -3.47 -21.69 -6.52
N ARG A 311 -3.85 -21.68 -5.24
CA ARG A 311 -5.13 -21.20 -4.76
C ARG A 311 -4.86 -20.05 -3.79
N PRO A 312 -5.51 -18.88 -3.95
CA PRO A 312 -5.22 -17.72 -3.13
C PRO A 312 -5.67 -17.96 -1.68
N THR A 313 -4.70 -18.25 -0.82
CA THR A 313 -4.89 -18.34 0.64
C THR A 313 -4.89 -16.96 1.25
N SER A 314 -5.50 -16.83 2.42
CA SER A 314 -5.50 -15.57 3.17
C SER A 314 -4.23 -15.44 4.03
N PHE A 315 -3.74 -14.22 4.16
CA PHE A 315 -2.56 -13.84 4.93
C PHE A 315 -2.90 -12.76 5.94
N ASN A 316 -2.17 -12.78 7.06
CA ASN A 316 -2.20 -11.72 8.04
C ASN A 316 -0.98 -10.84 7.81
N VAL A 317 -1.19 -9.54 7.63
CA VAL A 317 -0.16 -8.59 7.19
C VAL A 317 0.03 -7.53 8.26
N VAL A 318 1.29 -7.18 8.52
CA VAL A 318 1.66 -6.00 9.31
C VAL A 318 2.69 -5.18 8.52
N ALA A 319 2.45 -3.88 8.41
CA ALA A 319 3.36 -2.95 7.78
C ALA A 319 3.63 -1.75 8.70
N ALA A 320 4.87 -1.29 8.77
CA ALA A 320 5.25 -0.14 9.56
C ALA A 320 6.25 0.77 8.83
N GLY A 321 6.15 2.07 9.08
CA GLY A 321 7.12 3.05 8.58
C GLY A 321 8.47 3.02 9.31
N ASP A 322 8.53 2.38 10.49
CA ASP A 322 9.75 2.31 11.31
C ASP A 322 9.93 0.89 11.86
N ALA A 323 11.13 0.32 11.68
CA ALA A 323 11.46 -1.04 12.14
C ALA A 323 11.26 -1.23 13.66
N ARG A 324 11.38 -0.16 14.47
CA ARG A 324 11.15 -0.24 15.92
C ARG A 324 9.68 -0.41 16.24
N VAL A 325 8.79 0.28 15.54
CA VAL A 325 7.33 0.11 15.67
C VAL A 325 6.90 -1.22 15.10
N HIS A 326 7.48 -1.65 13.97
CA HIS A 326 7.26 -2.98 13.41
C HIS A 326 7.50 -4.08 14.44
N LYS A 327 8.69 -4.07 15.07
CA LYS A 327 9.05 -5.04 16.11
C LYS A 327 8.10 -4.99 17.31
N GLN A 328 7.77 -3.80 17.80
CA GLN A 328 6.83 -3.63 18.92
C GLN A 328 5.42 -4.14 18.58
N ALA A 329 4.99 -4.01 17.32
CA ALA A 329 3.73 -4.55 16.85
C ALA A 329 3.75 -6.08 16.82
N LEU A 330 4.81 -6.71 16.29
CA LEU A 330 4.99 -8.18 16.33
C LEU A 330 5.00 -8.71 17.77
N ASP A 331 5.75 -8.06 18.68
CA ASP A 331 5.80 -8.42 20.10
C ASP A 331 4.41 -8.31 20.78
N ALA A 332 3.56 -7.39 20.32
CA ALA A 332 2.20 -7.21 20.82
C ALA A 332 1.19 -8.19 20.18
N LEU A 333 1.37 -8.53 18.90
CA LEU A 333 0.56 -9.52 18.19
C LEU A 333 0.68 -10.89 18.86
N GLN A 334 1.89 -11.30 19.28
CA GLN A 334 2.14 -12.61 19.91
C GLN A 334 1.60 -13.78 19.05
N TRP A 335 1.70 -13.64 17.73
CA TRP A 335 1.22 -14.63 16.77
C TRP A 335 2.13 -15.86 16.78
N ARG A 336 1.54 -17.06 16.72
CA ARG A 336 2.25 -18.36 16.79
C ARG A 336 1.74 -19.30 15.72
#